data_AF-A0A6A6KKF1-F1
#
_entry.id   AF-A0A6A6KKF1-F1
#
_cell.length_a   1.000
_cell.length_b   1.000
_cell.length_c   1.000
_cell.angle_alpha   90.00
_cell.angle_beta   90.00
_cell.angle_gamma   90.00
#
_symmetry.space_group_name_H-M   'P 1'
#
loop_
_entity.id
_entity.type
_entity.pdbx_description
1 polymer ?
#
loop_
_entity_poly.entity_id
_entity_poly.type
_entity_poly.pdbx_seq_one_letter_code
_entity_poly.pdbx_strand_id
1 'polypeptide(L)'
;MDSLATIQLVHEQQMVNRRMMGILVQWRELLHRKWKLKFQHAFREANMVADKLASLAVEMDPRIRVLHDQPAEVCDALQADTYGAVRPEDLRIAVKIPPL
;
A
#
# COMPACT_ATOMS: atom_id res chain seq x y z
N MET A 1 0.58 2.10 -3.51
CA MET A 1 0.34 2.44 -2.09
C MET A 1 -0.74 3.49 -2.00
N ASP A 2 -1.66 3.34 -1.06
CA ASP A 2 -2.85 4.19 -0.91
C ASP A 2 -2.66 5.39 0.02
N SER A 3 -1.69 5.35 0.94
CA SER A 3 -1.32 6.52 1.74
C SER A 3 -0.31 7.42 1.02
N LEU A 4 -0.82 8.52 0.45
CA LEU A 4 0.00 9.59 -0.16
C LEU A 4 1.02 10.18 0.82
N ALA A 5 0.63 10.34 2.08
CA ALA A 5 1.51 10.88 3.12
C ALA A 5 2.78 10.03 3.29
N THR A 6 2.68 8.71 3.15
CA THR A 6 3.85 7.84 3.25
C THR A 6 4.75 7.95 2.01
N ILE A 7 4.17 8.13 0.81
CA ILE A 7 4.93 8.37 -0.41
C ILE A 7 5.71 9.69 -0.28
N GLN A 8 5.06 10.74 0.21
CA GLN A 8 5.70 12.03 0.50
C GLN A 8 6.84 11.86 1.53
N LEU A 9 6.61 11.11 2.61
CA LEU A 9 7.62 10.82 3.61
C LEU A 9 8.88 10.14 3.03
N VAL A 10 8.70 9.21 2.09
CA VAL A 10 9.80 8.53 1.39
C VAL A 10 10.56 9.51 0.47
N HIS A 11 9.85 10.38 -0.23
CA HIS A 11 10.44 11.36 -1.16
C HIS A 11 11.16 12.52 -0.44
N GLU A 12 10.51 13.12 0.54
CA GLU A 12 10.99 14.31 1.24
C GLU A 12 12.05 13.95 2.30
N GLN A 13 12.09 12.68 2.73
CA GLN A 13 12.98 12.17 3.77
C GLN A 13 12.96 12.97 5.08
N GLN A 14 11.92 13.78 5.34
CA GLN A 14 11.85 14.61 6.54
C GLN A 14 11.37 13.81 7.76
N MET A 15 12.04 14.02 8.89
CA MET A 15 11.82 13.30 10.15
C MET A 15 10.90 14.10 11.06
N VAL A 16 9.58 13.89 10.96
CA VAL A 16 8.61 14.68 11.75
C VAL A 16 8.23 14.01 13.07
N ASN A 17 8.30 12.66 13.17
CA ASN A 17 7.79 11.93 14.32
C ASN A 17 8.83 11.01 14.99
N ARG A 18 9.29 11.39 16.19
CA ARG A 18 10.25 10.60 16.98
C ARG A 18 9.76 9.18 17.31
N ARG A 19 8.44 8.96 17.43
CA ARG A 19 7.89 7.62 17.71
C ARG A 19 8.11 6.64 16.57
N MET A 20 8.26 7.13 15.34
CA MET A 20 8.43 6.32 14.14
C MET A 20 9.91 6.14 13.74
N MET A 21 10.84 6.73 14.50
CA MET A 21 12.26 6.76 14.13
C MET A 21 12.85 5.37 13.89
N GLY A 22 12.49 4.38 14.70
CA GLY A 22 12.99 3.01 14.55
C GLY A 22 12.58 2.36 13.22
N ILE A 23 11.34 2.58 12.78
CA ILE A 23 10.85 2.08 11.48
C ILE A 23 11.50 2.87 10.34
N LEU A 24 11.61 4.19 10.49
CA LEU A 24 12.21 5.07 9.48
C LEU A 24 13.69 4.76 9.20
N VAL A 25 14.46 4.42 10.23
CA VAL A 25 15.86 4.00 10.08
C VAL A 25 15.96 2.69 9.29
N GLN A 26 15.14 1.69 9.63
CA GLN A 26 15.11 0.40 8.91
C GLN A 26 14.68 0.59 7.46
N TRP A 27 13.67 1.43 7.21
CA TRP A 27 13.21 1.74 5.87
C TRP A 27 14.30 2.42 5.04
N ARG A 28 15.00 3.40 5.60
CA ARG A 28 16.13 4.04 4.91
C ARG A 28 17.21 3.04 4.53
N GLU A 29 17.55 2.10 5.41
CA GLU A 29 18.50 1.04 5.07
C GLU A 29 18.03 0.23 3.85
N LEU A 30 16.77 -0.22 3.84
CA LEU A 30 16.19 -0.95 2.72
C LEU A 30 16.21 -0.15 1.41
N LEU A 31 15.93 1.16 1.47
CA LEU A 31 15.94 2.06 0.31
C LEU A 31 17.34 2.24 -0.31
N HIS A 32 18.41 2.16 0.49
CA HIS A 32 19.79 2.31 0.01
C HIS A 32 20.37 1.03 -0.59
N ARG A 33 19.63 -0.08 -0.57
CA ARG A 33 20.07 -1.34 -1.20
C ARG A 33 20.07 -1.20 -2.73
N LYS A 34 20.76 -2.11 -3.40
CA LYS A 34 20.92 -2.12 -4.87
C LYS A 34 19.66 -2.61 -5.59
N TRP A 35 18.55 -1.89 -5.42
CA TRP A 35 17.26 -2.18 -6.07
C TRP A 35 16.85 -0.98 -6.95
N LYS A 36 16.06 -1.24 -8.00
CA LYS A 36 15.38 -0.18 -8.76
C LYS A 36 13.95 -0.04 -8.22
N LEU A 37 13.69 1.03 -7.49
CA LEU A 37 12.40 1.26 -6.83
C LEU A 37 11.60 2.35 -7.54
N LYS A 38 10.28 2.16 -7.64
CA LYS A 38 9.32 3.18 -8.07
C LYS A 38 8.18 3.21 -7.06
N PHE A 39 7.97 4.36 -6.43
CA PHE A 39 6.82 4.59 -5.56
C PHE A 39 5.69 5.22 -6.38
N GLN A 40 4.48 4.68 -6.26
CA GLN A 40 3.31 5.19 -6.94
C GLN A 40 2.09 5.16 -6.01
N HIS A 41 1.37 6.27 -6.00
CA HIS A 41 0.08 6.35 -5.34
C HIS A 41 -0.94 5.57 -6.16
N ALA A 42 -1.68 4.69 -5.49
CA ALA A 42 -2.86 4.02 -6.01
C ALA A 42 -4.07 4.37 -5.14
N PHE A 43 -5.28 4.36 -5.69
CA PHE A 43 -6.49 4.49 -4.87
C PHE A 43 -6.61 3.33 -3.89
N ARG A 44 -7.37 3.49 -2.81
CA ARG A 44 -7.50 2.46 -1.76
C ARG A 44 -8.13 1.18 -2.32
N GLU A 45 -9.09 1.35 -3.23
CA GLU A 45 -9.77 0.30 -3.99
C GLU A 45 -8.77 -0.52 -4.82
N ALA A 46 -7.71 0.12 -5.31
CA ALA A 46 -6.63 -0.53 -6.06
C ALA A 46 -5.58 -1.19 -5.15
N ASN A 47 -5.69 -1.01 -3.84
CA ASN A 47 -4.80 -1.59 -2.83
C ASN A 47 -5.52 -2.64 -1.95
N MET A 48 -6.67 -3.14 -2.40
CA MET A 48 -7.56 -4.02 -1.63
C MET A 48 -6.90 -5.32 -1.18
N VAL A 49 -6.04 -5.92 -2.01
CA VAL A 49 -5.31 -7.15 -1.64
C VAL A 49 -4.43 -6.91 -0.41
N ALA A 50 -3.68 -5.80 -0.40
CA ALA A 50 -2.82 -5.45 0.72
C ALA A 50 -3.63 -5.08 1.98
N ASP A 51 -4.74 -4.35 1.83
CA ASP A 51 -5.65 -3.98 2.93
C ASP A 51 -6.28 -5.20 3.60
N LYS A 52 -6.73 -6.19 2.80
CA LYS A 52 -7.26 -7.46 3.30
C LYS A 52 -6.20 -8.28 4.02
N LEU A 53 -5.01 -8.41 3.45
CA LEU A 53 -3.91 -9.14 4.10
C LEU A 53 -3.48 -8.50 5.42
N ALA A 54 -3.42 -7.16 5.47
CA ALA A 54 -3.11 -6.45 6.71
C ALA A 54 -4.21 -6.65 7.77
N SER A 55 -5.48 -6.65 7.36
CA SER A 55 -6.61 -6.91 8.27
C SER A 55 -6.57 -8.33 8.83
N LEU A 56 -6.31 -9.34 7.99
CA LEU A 56 -6.13 -10.73 8.44
C LEU A 56 -5.00 -10.84 9.46
N ALA A 57 -3.87 -10.16 9.22
CA ALA A 57 -2.74 -10.18 10.13
C ALA A 57 -3.07 -9.58 11.52
N VAL A 58 -3.99 -8.62 11.60
CA VAL A 58 -4.44 -8.03 12.88
C VAL A 58 -5.28 -9.02 13.69
N GLU A 59 -6.08 -9.85 13.03
CA GLU A 59 -6.92 -10.87 13.68
C GLU A 59 -6.12 -12.12 14.10
N MET A 60 -4.92 -12.28 13.56
CA MET A 60 -4.04 -13.42 13.82
C MET A 60 -3.18 -13.21 15.07
N ASP A 61 -2.78 -14.32 15.69
CA ASP A 61 -1.82 -14.31 16.80
C ASP A 61 -0.53 -13.57 16.41
N PRO A 62 0.06 -12.73 17.29
CA PRO A 62 1.19 -11.85 16.98
C PRO A 62 2.52 -12.55 16.65
N ARG A 63 2.51 -13.86 16.38
CA ARG A 63 3.65 -14.63 15.89
C ARG A 63 3.84 -14.41 14.39
N ILE A 64 5.10 -14.57 13.96
CA ILE A 64 5.41 -14.66 12.54
C ILE A 64 4.76 -15.93 11.99
N ARG A 65 3.82 -15.78 11.07
CA ARG A 65 3.19 -16.88 10.34
C ARG A 65 3.50 -16.75 8.86
N VAL A 66 4.06 -17.81 8.30
CA VAL A 66 4.27 -17.92 6.86
C VAL A 66 2.99 -18.52 6.25
N LEU A 67 2.43 -17.82 5.27
CA LEU A 67 1.33 -18.32 4.46
C LEU A 67 1.92 -19.06 3.26
N HIS A 68 1.68 -20.37 3.17
CA HIS A 68 2.15 -21.17 2.03
C HIS A 68 1.25 -21.02 0.81
N ASP A 69 -0.03 -20.71 1.05
CA ASP A 69 -1.05 -20.48 0.04
C ASP A 69 -1.75 -19.14 0.28
N GLN A 70 -2.41 -18.61 -0.76
CA GLN A 70 -3.21 -17.39 -0.65
C GLN A 70 -4.45 -17.63 0.24
N PRO A 71 -4.76 -16.75 1.21
CA PRO A 71 -5.98 -16.84 2.00
C PRO A 71 -7.23 -16.67 1.11
N ALA A 72 -8.26 -17.46 1.40
CA ALA A 72 -9.51 -17.47 0.62
C ALA A 72 -10.16 -16.08 0.57
N GLU A 73 -10.04 -15.31 1.65
CA GLU A 73 -10.59 -13.98 1.83
C GLU A 73 -10.00 -12.96 0.83
N VAL A 74 -8.83 -13.25 0.30
CA VAL A 74 -8.08 -12.38 -0.63
C VAL A 74 -8.28 -12.79 -2.09
N CYS A 75 -8.71 -14.03 -2.36
CA CYS A 75 -8.85 -14.59 -3.71
C CYS A 75 -9.62 -13.67 -4.68
N ASP A 76 -10.78 -13.16 -4.27
CA ASP A 76 -11.61 -12.31 -5.14
C ASP A 76 -10.91 -10.99 -5.49
N ALA A 77 -10.26 -10.37 -4.50
CA ALA A 77 -9.53 -9.13 -4.70
C ALA A 77 -8.30 -9.34 -5.59
N LEU A 78 -7.61 -10.48 -5.41
CA LEU A 78 -6.45 -10.85 -6.22
C LEU A 78 -6.85 -11.18 -7.66
N GLN A 79 -7.98 -11.85 -7.87
CA GLN A 79 -8.53 -12.07 -9.21
C GLN A 79 -8.86 -10.75 -9.89
N ALA A 80 -9.58 -9.84 -9.22
CA ALA A 80 -9.90 -8.53 -9.75
C ALA A 80 -8.64 -7.72 -10.13
N ASP A 81 -7.60 -7.76 -9.29
CA ASP A 81 -6.32 -7.11 -9.56
C ASP A 81 -5.59 -7.74 -10.76
N THR A 82 -5.60 -9.09 -10.87
CA THR A 82 -5.00 -9.84 -11.98
C THR A 82 -5.66 -9.52 -13.32
N TYR A 83 -6.99 -9.37 -13.35
CA TYR A 83 -7.73 -8.97 -14.55
C TYR A 83 -7.59 -7.47 -14.87
N GLY A 84 -6.89 -6.70 -14.03
CA GLY A 84 -6.70 -5.27 -14.20
C GLY A 84 -8.02 -4.51 -14.08
N ALA A 85 -8.94 -4.99 -13.25
CA ALA A 85 -10.26 -4.38 -13.05
C ALA A 85 -10.20 -3.07 -12.25
N VAL A 86 -9.08 -2.79 -11.57
CA VAL A 86 -8.88 -1.54 -10.84
C VAL A 86 -7.78 -0.71 -11.50
N ARG A 87 -8.12 -0.06 -12.62
CA ARG A 87 -7.21 0.92 -13.25
C ARG A 87 -7.44 2.31 -12.66
N PRO A 88 -6.38 3.10 -12.43
CA PRO A 88 -6.51 4.51 -12.06
C PRO A 88 -7.31 5.34 -13.08
N GLU A 89 -7.39 4.86 -14.33
CA GLU A 89 -8.10 5.51 -15.44
C GLU A 89 -9.63 5.40 -15.29
N ASP A 90 -10.12 4.33 -14.65
CA ASP A 90 -11.57 4.07 -14.45
C ASP A 90 -12.15 4.87 -13.27
N LEU A 91 -11.29 5.43 -12.41
CA LEU A 91 -11.67 6.31 -11.29
C LEU A 91 -11.83 7.79 -11.69
N ARG A 92 -11.76 8.12 -12.98
CA ARG A 92 -11.94 9.49 -13.49
C ARG A 92 -13.39 10.00 -13.52
N ILE A 93 -14.38 9.18 -13.17
CA ILE A 93 -15.80 9.54 -13.29
C ILE A 93 -16.43 9.70 -11.89
N ALA A 94 -16.10 10.77 -11.16
CA ALA A 94 -17.00 11.37 -10.14
C ALA A 94 -16.49 12.69 -9.52
N VAL A 95 -15.69 13.51 -10.21
CA VAL A 95 -15.46 14.89 -9.75
C VAL A 95 -15.99 15.85 -10.80
N LYS A 96 -17.29 16.11 -10.73
CA LYS A 96 -17.94 17.21 -11.44
C LYS A 96 -17.57 18.49 -10.69
N ILE A 97 -16.49 19.15 -11.12
CA ILE A 97 -16.15 20.50 -10.63
C ILE A 97 -17.13 21.47 -11.32
N PRO A 98 -17.97 22.23 -10.59
CA PRO A 98 -18.82 23.24 -11.21
C PRO A 98 -17.96 24.42 -11.71
N PRO A 99 -18.36 25.07 -12.82
CA PRO A 99 -17.57 26.15 -13.41
C PRO A 99 -17.56 27.40 -12.51
N LEU A 100 -16.44 28.14 -12.61
CA LEU A 100 -16.11 29.38 -11.92
C LEU A 100 -17.17 30.48 -12.09
#